data_AF-A0A387H4Y4-F1
#
_entry.id   AF-A0A387H4Y4-F1
#
_cell.length_a   1.000
_cell.length_b   1.000
_cell.length_c   1.000
_cell.angle_alpha   90.00
_cell.angle_beta   90.00
_cell.angle_gamma   90.00
#
_symmetry.space_group_name_H-M   'P 1'
#
loop_
_entity.id
_entity.type
_entity.pdbx_description
1 polymer ?
#
loop_
_entity_poly.entity_id
_entity_poly.type
_entity_poly.pdbx_seq_one_letter_code
_entity_poly.pdbx_strand_id
1 'polypeptide(L)'
;MRAAGCGLATQLTCGGRPRAAPSVGTSSRWFFWPRCWPGGMRRSKEGALGRGAGAELCVRLSRARGLWLDEALSYRGHMTRGTPTSADQHLIDIMATHDVKLSVARLERWRTAGLIPRPGPGTLIRSSGKLIYRWETVALVSGLLTCASSARRLDDLVLLAFFNDVKVPAQRVKVSLAKTFFPRYFARREEEHQELENIPQDDRDAATPEYNWAEVAGALDMRDGAAVKQMRANLKRRPRYENETRSEVNGRIHGILTWLNHPELPLDDQPLMADLRAALAFDGPSEGSRAAWTLAAICHSQQRAVRRETCAEERLHHLLAVEEDDLRRMRELVLEWFDAMWFTASEGRLHHHGVNSAAEARAAGGILVEWVSQRQVHPPGSRPAQIFLDSLRGLWFLCGMGDSSGGEGRAAFAARTGSHGTHTKRWLGPPQTGEQW
;
A
#
# COMPACT_ATOMS: atom_id res chain seq x y z
N MET A 1 15.67 -53.10 -16.29
CA MET A 1 15.76 -51.83 -15.54
C MET A 1 14.45 -51.07 -15.73
N ARG A 2 13.76 -50.80 -14.60
CA ARG A 2 12.63 -49.88 -14.29
C ARG A 2 11.95 -49.15 -15.47
N ALA A 3 10.67 -49.42 -15.78
CA ALA A 3 9.39 -48.96 -15.17
C ALA A 3 8.77 -47.84 -16.04
N ALA A 4 7.75 -48.10 -16.87
CA ALA A 4 6.32 -48.31 -16.59
C ALA A 4 5.55 -46.99 -16.35
N GLY A 5 4.62 -46.68 -17.26
CA GLY A 5 3.62 -45.62 -17.17
C GLY A 5 2.19 -46.18 -17.01
N CYS A 6 1.23 -45.25 -16.91
CA CYS A 6 -0.23 -45.42 -16.77
C CYS A 6 -0.69 -46.09 -15.46
N GLY A 7 -1.78 -45.71 -14.79
CA GLY A 7 -2.89 -44.81 -15.07
C GLY A 7 -4.13 -45.33 -14.33
N LEU A 8 -4.90 -44.43 -13.72
CA LEU A 8 -6.34 -44.51 -13.35
C LEU A 8 -6.87 -45.57 -12.35
N ALA A 9 -7.57 -45.07 -11.32
CA ALA A 9 -9.00 -45.29 -11.01
C ALA A 9 -9.25 -45.18 -9.47
N THR A 10 -9.94 -44.13 -9.01
CA THR A 10 -11.37 -44.09 -8.64
C THR A 10 -11.74 -44.94 -7.43
N GLN A 11 -12.09 -44.29 -6.30
CA GLN A 11 -13.17 -44.77 -5.42
C GLN A 11 -13.81 -43.60 -4.64
N LEU A 12 -15.10 -43.43 -4.89
CA LEU A 12 -16.07 -42.69 -4.10
C LEU A 12 -16.39 -43.48 -2.82
N THR A 13 -16.59 -42.79 -1.69
CA THR A 13 -17.82 -42.96 -0.90
C THR A 13 -18.08 -41.78 0.04
N CYS A 14 -19.37 -41.46 0.11
CA CYS A 14 -20.08 -40.40 0.80
C CYS A 14 -20.00 -40.45 2.34
N GLY A 15 -20.23 -39.30 2.99
CA GLY A 15 -20.74 -39.27 4.36
C GLY A 15 -20.74 -37.89 5.05
N GLY A 16 -21.88 -37.18 4.99
CA GLY A 16 -22.32 -36.31 6.10
C GLY A 16 -22.12 -34.78 5.97
N ARG A 17 -23.18 -34.09 5.54
CA ARG A 17 -23.48 -32.68 5.91
C ARG A 17 -24.18 -32.69 7.29
N PRO A 18 -24.08 -31.60 8.09
CA PRO A 18 -25.13 -30.58 8.00
C PRO A 18 -24.66 -29.11 8.04
N ARG A 19 -25.57 -28.28 7.53
CA ARG A 19 -25.60 -26.81 7.41
C ARG A 19 -25.40 -26.08 8.74
N ALA A 20 -24.75 -24.90 8.70
CA ALA A 20 -25.36 -23.60 9.04
C ALA A 20 -24.41 -22.43 8.70
N ALA A 21 -24.89 -21.51 7.85
CA ALA A 21 -24.54 -20.08 7.87
C ALA A 21 -25.64 -19.36 8.71
N PRO A 22 -25.59 -18.05 9.08
CA PRO A 22 -24.81 -16.97 8.46
C PRO A 22 -24.29 -15.85 9.41
N SER A 23 -23.77 -14.78 8.78
CA SER A 23 -23.66 -13.37 9.21
C SER A 23 -22.25 -12.85 9.55
N VAL A 24 -21.69 -12.05 8.63
CA VAL A 24 -21.64 -10.56 8.61
C VAL A 24 -20.69 -9.99 9.67
N GLY A 25 -19.58 -9.42 9.19
CA GLY A 25 -18.62 -8.69 10.01
C GLY A 25 -17.53 -8.06 9.15
N THR A 26 -17.93 -7.10 8.32
CA THR A 26 -17.08 -6.22 7.53
C THR A 26 -16.05 -5.48 8.39
N SER A 27 -14.75 -5.64 8.12
CA SER A 27 -13.75 -4.59 8.35
C SER A 27 -12.42 -4.98 7.71
N SER A 28 -12.25 -4.67 6.42
CA SER A 28 -10.97 -4.78 5.72
C SER A 28 -10.47 -3.37 5.43
N ARG A 29 -9.65 -2.83 6.33
CA ARG A 29 -8.83 -1.63 6.08
C ARG A 29 -7.38 -2.04 6.29
N TRP A 30 -6.69 -2.26 5.18
CA TRP A 30 -5.24 -2.42 5.14
C TRP A 30 -4.69 -1.26 4.29
N PHE A 31 -3.81 -0.46 4.89
CA PHE A 31 -3.15 0.69 4.26
C PHE A 31 -1.64 0.46 4.33
N PHE A 32 -0.94 0.69 3.21
CA PHE A 32 0.52 0.62 3.10
C PHE A 32 1.01 1.97 2.54
N TRP A 33 2.03 2.58 3.17
CA TRP A 33 2.65 3.84 2.75
C TRP A 33 4.16 3.88 3.06
N PRO A 34 5.03 4.19 2.09
CA PRO A 34 6.44 4.54 2.30
C PRO A 34 6.64 6.01 2.71
N ARG A 35 7.59 6.20 3.63
CA ARG A 35 7.88 7.47 4.34
C ARG A 35 9.16 8.15 3.89
N CYS A 36 9.26 9.43 4.22
CA CYS A 36 10.24 10.41 3.74
C CYS A 36 11.21 10.86 4.87
N TRP A 37 12.42 11.28 4.49
CA TRP A 37 13.49 11.91 5.29
C TRP A 37 14.19 13.06 4.48
N PRO A 38 14.26 14.33 4.96
CA PRO A 38 14.96 15.40 4.26
C PRO A 38 16.44 15.47 4.68
N GLY A 39 17.35 15.15 3.77
CA GLY A 39 18.79 15.36 3.95
C GLY A 39 19.28 16.57 3.18
N GLY A 40 19.81 17.58 3.88
CA GLY A 40 20.71 18.59 3.31
C GLY A 40 20.36 20.03 3.62
N MET A 41 20.76 20.52 4.81
CA MET A 41 20.97 21.94 5.07
C MET A 41 21.95 22.54 4.04
N ARG A 42 21.41 23.23 3.03
CA ARG A 42 22.00 24.50 2.58
C ARG A 42 21.06 25.60 3.00
N ARG A 43 21.59 26.57 3.74
CA ARG A 43 20.87 27.79 4.14
C ARG A 43 20.29 28.46 2.89
N SER A 44 19.00 28.25 2.62
CA SER A 44 18.19 29.17 1.84
C SER A 44 17.17 29.77 2.80
N LYS A 45 17.09 31.09 2.81
CA LYS A 45 16.07 31.85 3.53
C LYS A 45 14.70 31.55 2.91
N GLU A 46 14.01 30.51 3.33
CA GLU A 46 12.63 30.25 2.90
C GLU A 46 11.75 29.87 4.09
N GLY A 47 11.51 30.84 4.96
CA GLY A 47 10.33 30.83 5.84
C GLY A 47 9.10 31.32 5.07
N ALA A 48 8.57 30.54 4.11
CA ALA A 48 7.25 30.78 3.49
C ALA A 48 6.80 29.68 2.49
N LEU A 49 7.02 28.38 2.74
CA LEU A 49 6.65 27.33 1.77
C LEU A 49 5.95 26.10 2.39
N GLY A 50 4.90 26.32 3.19
CA GLY A 50 4.03 25.22 3.67
C GLY A 50 2.69 25.12 2.93
N ARG A 51 2.09 26.26 2.56
CA ARG A 51 0.72 26.30 2.01
C ARG A 51 0.64 26.42 0.48
N GLY A 52 1.77 26.68 -0.19
CA GLY A 52 1.83 26.94 -1.63
C GLY A 52 2.07 25.70 -2.50
N ALA A 53 2.89 24.75 -2.06
CA ALA A 53 3.37 23.65 -2.90
C ALA A 53 2.25 22.67 -3.31
N GLY A 54 1.29 22.39 -2.42
CA GLY A 54 0.12 21.55 -2.75
C GLY A 54 -0.85 22.26 -3.70
N ALA A 55 -1.01 23.57 -3.58
CA ALA A 55 -1.82 24.39 -4.50
C ALA A 55 -1.12 24.54 -5.85
N GLU A 56 0.20 24.71 -5.88
CA GLU A 56 1.00 24.84 -7.08
C GLU A 56 1.11 23.51 -7.83
N LEU A 57 1.23 22.36 -7.15
CA LEU A 57 1.13 21.06 -7.81
C LEU A 57 -0.32 20.73 -8.20
N CYS A 58 -1.34 21.16 -7.46
CA CYS A 58 -2.74 21.09 -7.95
C CYS A 58 -2.94 21.97 -9.20
N VAL A 59 -2.31 23.14 -9.27
CA VAL A 59 -2.33 24.05 -10.43
C VAL A 59 -1.48 23.49 -11.58
N ARG A 60 -0.36 22.83 -11.31
CA ARG A 60 0.49 22.16 -12.31
C ARG A 60 -0.11 20.84 -12.79
N LEU A 61 -0.73 20.06 -11.91
CA LEU A 61 -1.60 18.94 -12.27
C LEU A 61 -2.80 19.47 -13.04
N SER A 62 -3.30 20.68 -12.77
CA SER A 62 -4.36 21.34 -13.54
C SER A 62 -3.88 21.98 -14.85
N ARG A 63 -2.60 22.35 -14.98
CA ARG A 63 -1.95 22.82 -16.23
C ARG A 63 -1.53 21.65 -17.11
N ALA A 64 -1.02 20.58 -16.51
CA ALA A 64 -0.93 19.27 -17.13
C ALA A 64 -2.34 18.87 -17.56
N ARG A 65 -3.36 18.97 -16.68
CA ARG A 65 -4.78 18.78 -17.04
C ARG A 65 -5.23 19.73 -18.14
N GLY A 66 -4.62 20.92 -18.30
CA GLY A 66 -4.80 21.86 -19.41
C GLY A 66 -4.22 21.34 -20.73
N LEU A 67 -2.99 20.81 -20.72
CA LEU A 67 -2.41 20.06 -21.85
C LEU A 67 -3.21 18.78 -22.18
N TRP A 68 -3.81 18.12 -21.17
CA TRP A 68 -4.72 16.97 -21.31
C TRP A 68 -6.16 17.36 -21.67
N LEU A 69 -6.54 18.63 -21.46
CA LEU A 69 -7.86 19.17 -21.75
C LEU A 69 -7.88 19.79 -23.14
N ASP A 70 -6.79 20.31 -23.68
CA ASP A 70 -6.81 20.86 -25.04
C ASP A 70 -7.06 19.77 -26.10
N GLU A 71 -6.66 18.52 -25.82
CA GLU A 71 -7.02 17.36 -26.65
C GLU A 71 -8.46 16.84 -26.39
N ALA A 72 -9.05 17.16 -25.23
CA ALA A 72 -10.40 16.71 -24.83
C ALA A 72 -11.50 17.80 -24.93
N LEU A 73 -11.14 19.08 -25.02
CA LEU A 73 -12.01 20.26 -25.03
C LEU A 73 -12.18 20.86 -26.42
N SER A 74 -11.45 20.39 -27.43
CA SER A 74 -11.74 20.78 -28.82
C SER A 74 -13.17 20.41 -29.25
N TYR A 75 -13.88 19.52 -28.54
CA TYR A 75 -15.26 19.17 -28.90
C TYR A 75 -16.19 18.96 -27.69
N ARG A 76 -16.67 20.06 -27.09
CA ARG A 76 -17.94 20.08 -26.33
C ARG A 76 -19.12 20.06 -27.30
N GLY A 77 -19.44 18.87 -27.79
CA GLY A 77 -20.73 18.58 -28.40
C GLY A 77 -21.75 18.21 -27.31
N HIS A 78 -22.94 18.82 -27.36
CA HIS A 78 -24.08 18.59 -26.47
C HIS A 78 -24.35 17.10 -26.18
N MET A 79 -24.62 16.76 -24.91
CA MET A 79 -25.17 15.47 -24.49
C MET A 79 -26.59 15.28 -25.05
N THR A 80 -26.69 14.86 -26.30
CA THR A 80 -27.93 14.34 -26.88
C THR A 80 -28.02 12.85 -26.54
N ARG A 81 -29.22 12.36 -26.20
CA ARG A 81 -29.51 10.92 -26.19
C ARG A 81 -29.40 10.43 -27.63
N GLY A 82 -28.19 10.14 -28.08
CA GLY A 82 -27.92 9.68 -29.43
C GLY A 82 -28.61 8.34 -29.67
N THR A 83 -29.20 8.19 -30.86
CA THR A 83 -29.61 6.88 -31.36
C THR A 83 -28.38 5.96 -31.42
N PRO A 84 -28.48 4.70 -30.96
CA PRO A 84 -27.36 3.77 -31.01
C PRO A 84 -26.89 3.61 -32.45
N THR A 85 -25.59 3.76 -32.69
CA THR A 85 -25.00 3.40 -34.00
C THR A 85 -25.09 1.88 -34.20
N SER A 86 -24.92 1.40 -35.43
CA SER A 86 -24.85 -0.05 -35.69
C SER A 86 -23.75 -0.75 -34.90
N ALA A 87 -22.63 -0.06 -34.64
CA ALA A 87 -21.54 -0.54 -33.82
C ALA A 87 -21.90 -0.56 -32.31
N ASP A 88 -22.67 0.42 -31.83
CA ASP A 88 -23.21 0.42 -30.45
C ASP A 88 -24.19 -0.73 -30.26
N GLN A 89 -25.11 -0.90 -31.21
CA GLN A 89 -26.10 -1.95 -31.15
C GLN A 89 -25.43 -3.33 -31.10
N HIS A 90 -24.39 -3.53 -31.90
CA HIS A 90 -23.59 -4.76 -31.85
C HIS A 90 -22.99 -5.03 -30.47
N LEU A 91 -22.40 -4.02 -29.80
CA LEU A 91 -21.88 -4.20 -28.44
C LEU A 91 -22.99 -4.50 -27.44
N ILE A 92 -24.12 -3.80 -27.54
CA ILE A 92 -25.28 -3.99 -26.67
C ILE A 92 -25.83 -5.41 -26.83
N ASP A 93 -25.99 -5.88 -28.07
CA ASP A 93 -26.52 -7.21 -28.38
C ASP A 93 -25.60 -8.31 -27.84
N ILE A 94 -24.27 -8.20 -28.06
CA ILE A 94 -23.32 -9.17 -27.50
C ILE A 94 -23.39 -9.19 -25.97
N MET A 95 -23.38 -8.02 -25.31
CA MET A 95 -23.43 -7.99 -23.85
C MET A 95 -24.77 -8.52 -23.31
N ALA A 96 -25.88 -8.30 -24.03
CA ALA A 96 -27.17 -8.86 -23.70
C ALA A 96 -27.19 -10.40 -23.79
N THR A 97 -26.45 -11.02 -24.72
CA THR A 97 -26.30 -12.49 -24.76
C THR A 97 -25.61 -13.07 -23.52
N HIS A 98 -24.87 -12.24 -22.79
CA HIS A 98 -24.21 -12.59 -21.53
C HIS A 98 -24.97 -12.10 -20.29
N ASP A 99 -26.25 -11.70 -20.44
CA ASP A 99 -27.11 -11.15 -19.38
C ASP A 99 -26.55 -9.88 -18.70
N VAL A 100 -25.73 -9.10 -19.44
CA VAL A 100 -25.15 -7.85 -18.94
C VAL A 100 -25.81 -6.64 -19.62
N LYS A 101 -26.47 -5.79 -18.82
CA LYS A 101 -27.10 -4.56 -19.31
C LYS A 101 -26.07 -3.48 -19.63
N LEU A 102 -25.93 -3.17 -20.92
CA LEU A 102 -25.12 -2.07 -21.44
C LEU A 102 -26.02 -0.99 -22.06
N SER A 103 -25.77 0.28 -21.73
CA SER A 103 -26.51 1.41 -22.28
C SER A 103 -25.62 2.30 -23.15
N VAL A 104 -26.21 2.96 -24.15
CA VAL A 104 -25.51 3.93 -25.02
C VAL A 104 -24.85 5.04 -24.20
N ALA A 105 -25.55 5.55 -23.18
CA ALA A 105 -25.00 6.58 -22.30
C ALA A 105 -23.73 6.12 -21.55
N ARG A 106 -23.64 4.82 -21.21
CA ARG A 106 -22.43 4.26 -20.58
C ARG A 106 -21.28 4.16 -21.59
N LEU A 107 -21.56 3.71 -22.82
CA LEU A 107 -20.58 3.69 -23.91
C LEU A 107 -20.03 5.08 -24.20
N GLU A 108 -20.89 6.08 -24.33
CA GLU A 108 -20.48 7.47 -24.55
C GLU A 108 -19.65 8.04 -23.40
N ARG A 109 -20.00 7.71 -22.15
CA ARG A 109 -19.18 8.07 -20.99
C ARG A 109 -17.79 7.47 -21.08
N TRP A 110 -17.66 6.21 -21.49
CA TRP A 110 -16.36 5.52 -21.65
C TRP A 110 -15.55 6.04 -22.85
N ARG A 111 -16.20 6.41 -23.96
CA ARG A 111 -15.55 7.07 -25.10
C ARG A 111 -15.01 8.45 -24.75
N THR A 112 -15.84 9.26 -24.07
CA THR A 112 -15.44 10.59 -23.61
C THR A 112 -14.29 10.52 -22.63
N ALA A 113 -14.30 9.48 -21.79
CA ALA A 113 -13.21 9.14 -20.90
C ALA A 113 -12.00 8.50 -21.60
N GLY A 114 -12.02 8.31 -22.92
CA GLY A 114 -10.95 7.66 -23.70
C GLY A 114 -10.61 6.24 -23.22
N LEU A 115 -11.57 5.50 -22.65
CA LEU A 115 -11.39 4.10 -22.27
C LEU A 115 -11.63 3.16 -23.44
N ILE A 116 -12.59 3.49 -24.31
CA ILE A 116 -12.90 2.71 -25.51
C ILE A 116 -12.77 3.60 -26.74
N PRO A 117 -12.39 3.04 -27.91
CA PRO A 117 -12.25 3.80 -29.13
C PRO A 117 -13.58 4.39 -29.61
N ARG A 118 -13.51 5.60 -30.19
CA ARG A 118 -14.63 6.15 -30.95
C ARG A 118 -14.84 5.33 -32.24
N PRO A 119 -16.10 5.17 -32.69
CA PRO A 119 -16.37 4.48 -33.95
C PRO A 119 -15.74 5.24 -35.12
N GLY A 120 -14.90 4.57 -35.91
CA GLY A 120 -14.21 5.17 -37.05
C GLY A 120 -13.45 4.13 -37.89
N PRO A 121 -12.82 4.56 -39.01
CA PRO A 121 -12.19 3.65 -39.98
C PRO A 121 -11.09 2.76 -39.40
N GLY A 122 -10.39 3.20 -38.35
CA GLY A 122 -9.33 2.42 -37.69
C GLY A 122 -9.82 1.47 -36.58
N THR A 123 -11.07 1.59 -36.15
CA THR A 123 -11.59 0.92 -34.93
C THR A 123 -12.75 -0.03 -35.24
N LEU A 124 -13.40 0.15 -36.39
CA LEU A 124 -14.46 -0.69 -36.90
C LEU A 124 -13.97 -1.60 -38.01
N ILE A 125 -14.62 -2.75 -38.14
CA ILE A 125 -14.47 -3.69 -39.25
C ILE A 125 -15.83 -3.93 -39.89
N ARG A 126 -15.83 -4.24 -41.19
CA ARG A 126 -17.06 -4.62 -41.91
C ARG A 126 -17.31 -6.11 -41.70
N SER A 127 -18.48 -6.45 -41.16
CA SER A 127 -18.94 -7.84 -40.99
C SER A 127 -20.41 -7.92 -41.37
N SER A 128 -20.76 -8.85 -42.27
CA SER A 128 -22.13 -9.05 -42.77
C SER A 128 -22.85 -7.75 -43.18
N GLY A 129 -22.13 -6.87 -43.89
CA GLY A 129 -22.65 -5.57 -44.36
C GLY A 129 -22.76 -4.47 -43.29
N LYS A 130 -22.50 -4.77 -42.01
CA LYS A 130 -22.52 -3.81 -40.91
C LYS A 130 -21.10 -3.42 -40.49
N LEU A 131 -20.94 -2.21 -39.95
CA LEU A 131 -19.71 -1.78 -39.29
C LEU A 131 -19.80 -2.12 -37.81
N ILE A 132 -18.87 -2.94 -37.32
CA ILE A 132 -18.84 -3.42 -35.95
C ILE A 132 -17.47 -3.20 -35.34
N TYR A 133 -17.40 -3.18 -34.01
CA TYR A 133 -16.13 -3.14 -33.29
C TYR A 133 -15.35 -4.45 -33.44
N ARG A 134 -14.02 -4.35 -33.42
CA ARG A 134 -13.14 -5.51 -33.34
C ARG A 134 -13.28 -6.24 -31.99
N TRP A 135 -12.93 -7.52 -31.96
CA TRP A 135 -13.03 -8.37 -30.77
C TRP A 135 -12.30 -7.80 -29.56
N GLU A 136 -11.16 -7.11 -29.75
CA GLU A 136 -10.41 -6.49 -28.66
C GLU A 136 -11.24 -5.42 -27.93
N THR A 137 -12.08 -4.68 -28.66
CA THR A 137 -12.98 -3.69 -28.03
C THR A 137 -14.14 -4.37 -27.33
N VAL A 138 -14.65 -5.48 -27.88
CA VAL A 138 -15.69 -6.29 -27.24
C VAL A 138 -15.19 -6.83 -25.90
N ALA A 139 -13.98 -7.42 -25.88
CA ALA A 139 -13.35 -7.93 -24.67
C ALA A 139 -13.10 -6.82 -23.63
N LEU A 140 -12.62 -5.65 -24.06
CA LEU A 140 -12.44 -4.48 -23.20
C LEU A 140 -13.77 -4.01 -22.58
N VAL A 141 -14.83 -3.87 -23.38
CA VAL A 141 -16.15 -3.46 -22.90
C VAL A 141 -16.72 -4.48 -21.91
N SER A 142 -16.57 -5.78 -22.21
CA SER A 142 -16.97 -6.87 -21.31
C SER A 142 -16.23 -6.79 -19.97
N GLY A 143 -14.90 -6.67 -19.98
CA GLY A 143 -14.09 -6.55 -18.76
C GLY A 143 -14.42 -5.30 -17.93
N LEU A 144 -14.65 -4.15 -18.58
CA LEU A 144 -15.10 -2.94 -17.91
C LEU A 144 -16.49 -3.12 -17.26
N LEU A 145 -17.40 -3.84 -17.90
CA LEU A 145 -18.73 -4.12 -17.33
C LEU A 145 -18.63 -5.02 -16.10
N THR A 146 -17.81 -6.06 -16.13
CA THR A 146 -17.57 -6.95 -14.98
C THR A 146 -17.06 -6.14 -13.78
N CYS A 147 -16.17 -5.17 -14.00
CA CYS A 147 -15.62 -4.33 -12.95
C CYS A 147 -16.56 -3.19 -12.49
N ALA A 148 -17.50 -2.77 -13.35
CA ALA A 148 -18.35 -1.60 -13.08
C ALA A 148 -19.32 -1.78 -11.90
N SER A 149 -19.67 -3.01 -11.53
CA SER A 149 -20.50 -3.29 -10.35
C SER A 149 -19.79 -2.92 -9.04
N SER A 150 -18.46 -3.08 -9.00
CA SER A 150 -17.60 -2.83 -7.84
C SER A 150 -16.93 -1.44 -7.84
N ALA A 151 -17.15 -0.64 -8.89
CA ALA A 151 -16.51 0.67 -9.07
C ALA A 151 -17.51 1.77 -9.45
N ARG A 152 -17.75 2.71 -8.53
CA ARG A 152 -18.65 3.86 -8.76
C ARG A 152 -17.96 4.99 -9.53
N ARG A 153 -16.68 5.21 -9.26
CA ARG A 153 -15.88 6.27 -9.90
C ARG A 153 -15.17 5.70 -11.12
N LEU A 154 -14.96 6.55 -12.12
CA LEU A 154 -14.25 6.17 -13.34
C LEU A 154 -12.81 5.75 -13.05
N ASP A 155 -12.10 6.49 -12.19
CA ASP A 155 -10.73 6.16 -11.83
C ASP A 155 -10.64 4.80 -11.09
N ASP A 156 -11.58 4.54 -10.18
CA ASP A 156 -11.68 3.23 -9.50
C ASP A 156 -11.95 2.10 -10.51
N LEU A 157 -12.78 2.34 -11.52
CA LEU A 157 -13.08 1.37 -12.58
C LEU A 157 -11.83 1.07 -13.41
N VAL A 158 -11.06 2.10 -13.79
CA VAL A 158 -9.83 1.92 -14.55
C VAL A 158 -8.81 1.10 -13.77
N LEU A 159 -8.60 1.43 -12.49
CA LEU A 159 -7.66 0.70 -11.65
C LEU A 159 -8.12 -0.73 -11.42
N LEU A 160 -9.40 -0.94 -11.11
CA LEU A 160 -9.95 -2.28 -10.89
C LEU A 160 -9.84 -3.14 -12.16
N ALA A 161 -10.20 -2.58 -13.31
CA ALA A 161 -10.07 -3.27 -14.60
C ALA A 161 -8.61 -3.60 -14.92
N PHE A 162 -7.69 -2.66 -14.68
CA PHE A 162 -6.27 -2.87 -14.89
C PHE A 162 -5.71 -4.04 -14.05
N PHE A 163 -6.04 -4.09 -12.75
CA PHE A 163 -5.62 -5.19 -11.87
C PHE A 163 -6.34 -6.51 -12.12
N ASN A 164 -7.48 -6.50 -12.84
CA ASN A 164 -8.20 -7.70 -13.30
C ASN A 164 -7.86 -8.07 -14.76
N ASP A 165 -6.68 -7.69 -15.24
CA ASP A 165 -6.16 -8.01 -16.57
C ASP A 165 -7.01 -7.55 -17.77
N VAL A 166 -7.83 -6.51 -17.57
CA VAL A 166 -8.51 -5.84 -18.68
C VAL A 166 -7.51 -4.91 -19.38
N LYS A 167 -7.42 -4.99 -20.71
CA LYS A 167 -6.55 -4.17 -21.57
C LYS A 167 -7.03 -2.70 -21.67
N VAL A 168 -7.03 -2.00 -20.54
CA VAL A 168 -7.31 -0.56 -20.49
C VAL A 168 -6.11 0.23 -21.02
N PRO A 169 -6.33 1.38 -21.68
CA PRO A 169 -5.22 2.20 -22.19
C PRO A 169 -4.26 2.62 -21.07
N ALA A 170 -2.95 2.38 -21.26
CA ALA A 170 -1.92 2.64 -20.24
C ALA A 170 -1.95 4.08 -19.72
N GLN A 171 -2.18 5.05 -20.60
CA GLN A 171 -2.28 6.46 -20.22
C GLN A 171 -3.44 6.72 -19.24
N ARG A 172 -4.55 6.00 -19.37
CA ARG A 172 -5.69 6.11 -18.45
C ARG A 172 -5.35 5.52 -17.09
N VAL A 173 -4.62 4.41 -17.06
CA VAL A 173 -4.10 3.83 -15.81
C VAL A 173 -3.20 4.83 -15.09
N LYS A 174 -2.20 5.41 -15.77
CA LYS A 174 -1.30 6.42 -15.20
C LYS A 174 -2.04 7.62 -14.61
N VAL A 175 -3.02 8.16 -15.35
CA VAL A 175 -3.84 9.29 -14.88
C VAL A 175 -4.67 8.91 -13.65
N SER A 176 -5.31 7.73 -13.66
CA SER A 176 -6.12 7.27 -12.53
C SER A 176 -5.27 6.94 -11.30
N LEU A 177 -4.06 6.38 -11.49
CA LEU A 177 -3.06 6.21 -10.42
C LEU A 177 -2.68 7.57 -9.83
N ALA A 178 -2.31 8.54 -10.66
CA ALA A 178 -1.89 9.86 -10.19
C ALA A 178 -3.00 10.56 -9.38
N LYS A 179 -4.25 10.55 -9.88
CA LYS A 179 -5.41 11.16 -9.20
C LYS A 179 -5.77 10.47 -7.89
N THR A 180 -5.51 9.17 -7.79
CA THR A 180 -5.85 8.38 -6.61
C THR A 180 -4.77 8.50 -5.53
N PHE A 181 -3.50 8.48 -5.96
CA PHE A 181 -2.34 8.38 -5.09
C PHE A 181 -1.88 9.73 -4.55
N PHE A 182 -1.60 10.70 -5.43
CA PHE A 182 -0.93 11.94 -5.01
C PHE A 182 -1.72 12.78 -4.01
N PRO A 183 -3.06 12.94 -4.09
CA PRO A 183 -3.80 13.66 -3.06
C PRO A 183 -3.64 13.05 -1.67
N ARG A 184 -3.60 11.71 -1.59
CA ARG A 184 -3.36 11.00 -0.33
C ARG A 184 -1.92 11.12 0.14
N TYR A 185 -0.96 11.09 -0.80
CA TYR A 185 0.45 11.34 -0.51
C TYR A 185 0.65 12.73 0.13
N PHE A 186 0.02 13.78 -0.42
CA PHE A 186 0.11 15.12 0.16
C PHE A 186 -0.56 15.24 1.52
N ALA A 187 -1.77 14.69 1.67
CA ALA A 187 -2.43 14.67 2.98
C ALA A 187 -1.57 13.96 4.03
N ARG A 188 -0.90 12.86 3.64
CA ARG A 188 0.01 12.13 4.53
C ARG A 188 1.26 12.94 4.88
N ARG A 189 1.88 13.62 3.92
CA ARG A 189 3.03 14.53 4.17
C ARG A 189 2.66 15.65 5.16
N GLU A 190 1.46 16.19 5.04
CA GLU A 190 0.96 17.20 5.96
C GLU A 190 0.74 16.61 7.36
N GLU A 191 0.17 15.40 7.47
CA GLU A 191 0.06 14.69 8.75
C GLU A 191 1.44 14.42 9.38
N GLU A 192 2.42 13.99 8.59
CA GLU A 192 3.80 13.77 9.03
C GLU A 192 4.45 15.06 9.53
N HIS A 193 4.23 16.18 8.84
CA HIS A 193 4.74 17.47 9.25
C HIS A 193 4.11 17.93 10.57
N GLN A 194 2.79 17.80 10.72
CA GLN A 194 2.08 18.14 11.96
C GLN A 194 2.56 17.28 13.14
N GLU A 195 2.77 15.98 12.94
CA GLU A 195 3.30 15.12 13.99
C GLU A 195 4.76 15.47 14.35
N LEU A 196 5.58 15.89 13.39
CA LEU A 196 6.93 16.37 13.67
C LEU A 196 6.88 17.66 14.53
N GLU A 197 5.93 18.56 14.24
CA GLU A 197 5.74 19.79 15.02
C GLU A 197 5.28 19.52 16.45
N ASN A 198 4.56 18.42 16.68
CA ASN A 198 4.11 18.00 18.02
C ASN A 198 5.26 17.53 18.93
N ILE A 199 6.41 17.12 18.36
CA ILE A 199 7.60 16.76 19.15
C ILE A 199 8.19 18.05 19.73
N PRO A 200 8.33 18.17 21.07
CA PRO A 200 8.93 19.34 21.71
C PRO A 200 10.29 19.67 21.07
N GLN A 201 10.55 20.96 20.87
CA GLN A 201 11.75 21.38 20.13
C GLN A 201 13.04 20.88 20.80
N ASP A 202 13.11 20.94 22.12
CA ASP A 202 14.28 20.47 22.88
C ASP A 202 14.54 18.96 22.65
N ASP A 203 13.49 18.14 22.57
CA ASP A 203 13.59 16.70 22.31
C ASP A 203 13.99 16.43 20.84
N ARG A 204 13.43 17.21 19.92
CA ARG A 204 13.73 17.13 18.49
C ARG A 204 15.18 17.50 18.18
N ASP A 205 15.69 18.53 18.83
CA ASP A 205 17.07 19.01 18.66
C ASP A 205 18.09 18.07 19.33
N ALA A 206 17.67 17.33 20.37
CA ALA A 206 18.50 16.34 21.05
C ALA A 206 18.60 15.01 20.28
N ALA A 207 17.57 14.64 19.52
CA ALA A 207 17.52 13.40 18.75
C ALA A 207 18.12 13.55 17.34
N THR A 208 18.51 12.42 16.74
CA THR A 208 18.92 12.43 15.33
C THR A 208 17.70 12.66 14.43
N PRO A 209 17.86 13.29 13.25
CA PRO A 209 16.77 13.46 12.30
C PRO A 209 16.07 12.12 11.98
N GLU A 210 16.84 11.05 11.78
CA GLU A 210 16.36 9.69 11.53
C GLU A 210 15.40 9.20 12.61
N TYR A 211 15.76 9.44 13.88
CA TYR A 211 14.93 9.05 15.02
C TYR A 211 13.64 9.87 15.09
N ASN A 212 13.71 11.20 14.92
CA ASN A 212 12.52 12.07 14.92
C ASN A 212 11.51 11.61 13.85
N TRP A 213 11.98 11.23 12.66
CA TRP A 213 11.10 10.71 11.62
C TRP A 213 10.59 9.31 11.90
N ALA A 214 11.40 8.46 12.50
CA ALA A 214 10.97 7.15 12.98
C ALA A 214 9.88 7.30 14.06
N GLU A 215 9.95 8.33 14.90
CA GLU A 215 8.95 8.64 15.92
C GLU A 215 7.64 9.15 15.31
N VAL A 216 7.70 10.14 14.42
CA VAL A 216 6.54 10.58 13.61
C VAL A 216 5.88 9.40 12.90
N ALA A 217 6.71 8.53 12.34
CA ALA A 217 6.29 7.32 11.68
C ALA A 217 5.55 6.38 12.66
N GLY A 218 6.14 6.10 13.82
CA GLY A 218 5.52 5.31 14.88
C GLY A 218 4.19 5.89 15.35
N ALA A 219 4.12 7.21 15.59
CA ALA A 219 2.91 7.91 16.00
C ALA A 219 1.77 7.77 14.97
N LEU A 220 2.09 7.87 13.68
CA LEU A 220 1.10 7.67 12.63
C LEU A 220 0.69 6.20 12.46
N ASP A 221 1.59 5.25 12.71
CA ASP A 221 1.27 3.81 12.69
C ASP A 221 0.45 3.39 13.91
N MET A 222 0.55 4.13 15.02
CA MET A 222 -0.34 3.95 16.19
C MET A 222 -1.83 4.17 15.84
N ARG A 223 -2.12 4.81 14.70
CA ARG A 223 -3.48 4.98 14.16
C ARG A 223 -3.99 3.71 13.45
N ASP A 224 -3.13 2.71 13.18
CA ASP A 224 -3.55 1.40 12.67
C ASP A 224 -4.25 0.60 13.78
N GLY A 225 -5.57 0.79 13.85
CA GLY A 225 -6.39 0.19 14.88
C GLY A 225 -6.36 -1.33 14.90
N ALA A 226 -6.05 -2.02 13.80
CA ALA A 226 -6.02 -3.48 13.75
C ALA A 226 -4.69 -4.01 14.30
N ALA A 227 -3.57 -3.52 13.75
CA ALA A 227 -2.24 -3.93 14.18
C ALA A 227 -1.98 -3.56 15.65
N VAL A 228 -2.30 -2.33 16.05
CA VAL A 228 -2.09 -1.85 17.43
C VAL A 228 -2.98 -2.59 18.42
N LYS A 229 -4.22 -2.92 18.05
CA LYS A 229 -5.11 -3.73 18.90
C LYS A 229 -4.53 -5.13 19.12
N GLN A 230 -3.95 -5.73 18.08
CA GLN A 230 -3.30 -7.05 18.19
C GLN A 230 -2.02 -6.98 19.01
N MET A 231 -1.13 -6.02 18.74
CA MET A 231 0.08 -5.79 19.53
C MET A 231 -0.24 -5.59 21.02
N ARG A 232 -1.29 -4.82 21.33
CA ARG A 232 -1.77 -4.63 22.71
C ARG A 232 -2.25 -5.94 23.33
N ALA A 233 -3.05 -6.72 22.61
CA ALA A 233 -3.55 -8.01 23.09
C ALA A 233 -2.40 -8.99 23.34
N ASN A 234 -1.40 -9.01 22.47
CA ASN A 234 -0.23 -9.87 22.57
C ASN A 234 0.65 -9.52 23.77
N LEU A 235 0.93 -8.23 23.98
CA LEU A 235 1.63 -7.76 25.18
C LEU A 235 0.85 -8.17 26.44
N LYS A 236 -0.46 -7.92 26.49
CA LYS A 236 -1.29 -8.23 27.66
C LYS A 236 -1.38 -9.71 28.03
N ARG A 237 -1.06 -10.63 27.11
CA ARG A 237 -1.00 -12.06 27.40
C ARG A 237 0.23 -12.48 28.20
N ARG A 238 1.26 -11.62 28.29
CA ARG A 238 2.47 -11.95 29.06
C ARG A 238 2.33 -11.47 30.50
N PRO A 239 2.72 -12.30 31.50
CA PRO A 239 2.66 -11.92 32.92
C PRO A 239 3.37 -10.59 33.23
N ARG A 240 4.44 -10.28 32.48
CA ARG A 240 5.18 -9.01 32.63
C ARG A 240 4.34 -7.76 32.38
N TYR A 241 3.36 -7.81 31.47
CA TYR A 241 2.59 -6.62 31.03
C TYR A 241 1.11 -6.67 31.44
N GLU A 242 0.66 -7.77 32.06
CA GLU A 242 -0.74 -8.00 32.45
C GLU A 242 -1.31 -6.84 33.29
N ASN A 243 -0.51 -6.32 34.22
CA ASN A 243 -0.91 -5.25 35.15
C ASN A 243 -0.64 -3.83 34.64
N GLU A 244 -0.06 -3.65 33.45
CA GLU A 244 0.25 -2.32 32.93
C GLU A 244 -1.02 -1.56 32.52
N THR A 245 -1.04 -0.24 32.69
CA THR A 245 -2.11 0.60 32.20
C THR A 245 -2.15 0.60 30.67
N ARG A 246 -3.28 1.01 30.09
CA ARG A 246 -3.39 1.18 28.63
C ARG A 246 -2.38 2.18 28.09
N SER A 247 -2.03 3.21 28.87
CA SER A 247 -1.05 4.22 28.50
C SER A 247 0.35 3.60 28.38
N GLU A 248 0.77 2.82 29.38
CA GLU A 248 2.07 2.14 29.39
C GLU A 248 2.20 1.17 28.21
N VAL A 249 1.18 0.34 27.96
CA VAL A 249 1.20 -0.59 26.82
C VAL A 249 1.23 0.16 25.48
N ASN A 250 0.50 1.27 25.35
CA ASN A 250 0.56 2.09 24.14
C ASN A 250 1.94 2.74 23.96
N GLY A 251 2.59 3.19 25.03
CA GLY A 251 3.96 3.71 24.99
C GLY A 251 4.96 2.67 24.50
N ARG A 252 4.82 1.41 24.94
CA ARG A 252 5.63 0.29 24.42
C ARG A 252 5.42 0.05 22.94
N ILE A 253 4.17 -0.01 22.49
CA ILE A 253 3.84 -0.22 21.07
C ILE A 253 4.38 0.95 20.23
N HIS A 254 4.25 2.18 20.71
CA HIS A 254 4.84 3.34 20.05
C HIS A 254 6.36 3.18 19.89
N GLY A 255 7.08 2.85 20.96
CA GLY A 255 8.53 2.60 20.89
C GLY A 255 8.90 1.48 19.92
N ILE A 256 8.15 0.38 19.89
CA ILE A 256 8.33 -0.71 18.93
C ILE A 256 8.16 -0.20 17.49
N LEU A 257 7.08 0.54 17.22
CA LEU A 257 6.80 1.06 15.88
C LEU A 257 7.83 2.11 15.46
N THR A 258 8.32 2.94 16.39
CA THR A 258 9.44 3.85 16.14
C THR A 258 10.65 3.09 15.65
N TRP A 259 11.10 2.08 16.38
CA TRP A 259 12.30 1.33 16.01
C TRP A 259 12.13 0.44 14.77
N LEU A 260 10.93 -0.08 14.51
CA LEU A 260 10.63 -0.76 13.24
C LEU A 260 10.69 0.20 12.03
N ASN A 261 10.52 1.50 12.25
CA ASN A 261 10.63 2.54 11.23
C ASN A 261 12.01 3.22 11.17
N HIS A 262 12.89 2.93 12.13
CA HIS A 262 14.25 3.43 12.19
C HIS A 262 15.16 2.64 11.23
N PRO A 263 16.25 3.23 10.67
CA PRO A 263 17.14 2.54 9.73
C PRO A 263 17.80 1.27 10.27
N GLU A 264 17.97 1.18 11.59
CA GLU A 264 18.57 0.03 12.25
C GLU A 264 17.76 -0.34 13.50
N LEU A 265 17.57 -1.65 13.73
CA LEU A 265 16.96 -2.15 14.96
C LEU A 265 18.02 -2.13 16.06
N PRO A 266 17.68 -1.75 17.30
CA PRO A 266 18.63 -1.66 18.39
C PRO A 266 18.80 -3.03 19.04
N LEU A 267 19.58 -3.90 18.40
CA LEU A 267 19.73 -5.30 18.80
C LEU A 267 20.29 -5.46 20.24
N ASP A 268 21.02 -4.46 20.72
CA ASP A 268 21.58 -4.43 22.07
C ASP A 268 20.56 -4.02 23.14
N ASP A 269 19.44 -3.37 22.78
CA ASP A 269 18.36 -3.01 23.71
C ASP A 269 17.47 -4.25 23.98
N GLN A 270 17.91 -5.09 24.91
CA GLN A 270 17.19 -6.31 25.31
C GLN A 270 15.75 -6.04 25.77
N PRO A 271 15.44 -5.01 26.58
CA PRO A 271 14.07 -4.66 26.92
C PRO A 271 13.17 -4.42 25.70
N LEU A 272 13.62 -3.61 24.75
CA LEU A 272 12.85 -3.30 23.55
C LEU A 272 12.69 -4.51 22.62
N MET A 273 13.75 -5.30 22.44
CA MET A 273 13.68 -6.53 21.67
C MET A 273 12.73 -7.55 22.31
N ALA A 274 12.66 -7.62 23.64
CA ALA A 274 11.67 -8.43 24.35
C ALA A 274 10.23 -7.91 24.14
N ASP A 275 10.03 -6.59 24.18
CA ASP A 275 8.74 -5.96 23.90
C ASP A 275 8.30 -6.24 22.45
N LEU A 276 9.21 -6.12 21.47
CA LEU A 276 8.97 -6.45 20.06
C LEU A 276 8.55 -7.92 19.90
N ARG A 277 9.31 -8.87 20.48
CA ARG A 277 8.97 -10.30 20.47
C ARG A 277 7.58 -10.56 21.06
N ALA A 278 7.27 -9.91 22.19
CA ALA A 278 5.99 -10.06 22.86
C ALA A 278 4.83 -9.46 22.06
N ALA A 279 4.99 -8.26 21.48
CA ALA A 279 3.98 -7.59 20.68
C ALA A 279 3.66 -8.34 19.37
N LEU A 280 4.66 -8.99 18.78
CA LEU A 280 4.49 -9.82 17.60
C LEU A 280 4.06 -11.27 17.93
N ALA A 281 4.02 -11.66 19.20
CA ALA A 281 3.71 -13.03 19.63
C ALA A 281 4.60 -14.09 18.94
N PHE A 282 5.92 -13.94 19.12
CA PHE A 282 6.94 -14.77 18.47
C PHE A 282 6.91 -16.27 18.81
N ASP A 283 6.33 -16.66 19.94
CA ASP A 283 6.26 -18.05 20.41
C ASP A 283 5.25 -18.92 19.60
N GLY A 284 4.80 -18.40 18.47
CA GLY A 284 3.87 -19.04 17.55
C GLY A 284 2.82 -18.02 17.09
N PRO A 285 2.67 -17.80 15.76
CA PRO A 285 1.65 -16.90 15.27
C PRO A 285 0.28 -17.54 15.56
N SER A 286 -0.37 -17.12 16.65
CA SER A 286 -1.82 -17.28 16.74
C SER A 286 -2.47 -16.50 15.61
N GLU A 287 -3.62 -16.96 15.12
CA GLU A 287 -4.43 -16.22 14.12
C GLU A 287 -4.63 -14.74 14.49
N GLY A 288 -4.52 -14.41 15.78
CA GLY A 288 -4.67 -13.09 16.36
C GLY A 288 -3.47 -12.12 16.25
N SER A 289 -2.35 -12.45 15.59
CA SER A 289 -1.16 -11.55 15.51
C SER A 289 -0.79 -11.07 14.11
N ARG A 290 -1.58 -11.43 13.10
CA ARG A 290 -1.24 -11.23 11.68
C ARG A 290 -1.12 -9.77 11.27
N ALA A 291 -2.01 -8.91 11.76
CA ALA A 291 -1.95 -7.47 11.49
C ALA A 291 -0.66 -6.86 12.03
N ALA A 292 -0.24 -7.30 13.22
CA ALA A 292 1.01 -6.86 13.84
C ALA A 292 2.23 -7.32 13.02
N TRP A 293 2.26 -8.58 12.59
CA TRP A 293 3.33 -9.11 11.74
C TRP A 293 3.42 -8.44 10.38
N THR A 294 2.28 -8.24 9.71
CA THR A 294 2.23 -7.54 8.44
C THR A 294 2.76 -6.13 8.63
N LEU A 295 2.24 -5.35 9.58
CA LEU A 295 2.74 -3.99 9.83
C LEU A 295 4.25 -3.98 10.13
N ALA A 296 4.74 -4.88 10.97
CA ALA A 296 6.17 -4.94 11.29
C ALA A 296 7.04 -5.25 10.07
N ALA A 297 6.61 -6.17 9.21
CA ALA A 297 7.32 -6.48 7.97
C ALA A 297 7.33 -5.31 6.98
N ILE A 298 6.23 -4.55 6.93
CA ILE A 298 6.13 -3.32 6.14
C ILE A 298 7.18 -2.33 6.66
N CYS A 299 7.16 -2.00 7.94
CA CYS A 299 8.10 -1.07 8.56
C CYS A 299 9.56 -1.52 8.34
N HIS A 300 9.88 -2.80 8.60
CA HIS A 300 11.21 -3.36 8.42
C HIS A 300 11.65 -3.42 6.93
N SER A 301 10.71 -3.61 5.99
CA SER A 301 11.03 -3.49 4.55
C SER A 301 11.46 -2.07 4.18
N GLN A 302 10.84 -1.07 4.80
CA GLN A 302 11.19 0.34 4.60
C GLN A 302 12.49 0.72 5.29
N GLN A 303 12.85 0.03 6.37
CA GLN A 303 14.17 0.13 6.99
C GLN A 303 15.27 -0.36 6.03
N ARG A 304 15.08 -1.54 5.42
CA ARG A 304 16.06 -2.14 4.49
C ARG A 304 16.15 -1.40 3.15
N ALA A 305 15.05 -0.81 2.71
CA ALA A 305 15.09 0.13 1.60
C ALA A 305 15.76 1.41 2.09
N VAL A 306 17.02 1.64 1.69
CA VAL A 306 17.68 2.94 1.92
C VAL A 306 16.73 4.03 1.40
N ARG A 307 16.08 4.77 2.31
CA ARG A 307 15.05 5.75 1.98
C ARG A 307 15.69 6.92 1.23
N ARG A 308 15.88 6.80 -0.08
CA ARG A 308 16.14 7.94 -0.95
C ARG A 308 14.79 8.54 -1.32
N GLU A 309 14.49 9.71 -0.77
CA GLU A 309 13.31 10.46 -1.19
C GLU A 309 13.41 10.79 -2.67
N THR A 310 12.36 10.45 -3.41
CA THR A 310 12.02 11.17 -4.63
C THR A 310 10.86 12.11 -4.29
N CYS A 311 10.97 13.39 -4.65
CA CYS A 311 9.90 14.36 -4.37
C CYS A 311 8.61 13.99 -5.14
N ALA A 312 7.47 14.58 -4.78
CA ALA A 312 6.19 14.25 -5.42
C ALA A 312 6.21 14.46 -6.95
N GLU A 313 6.94 15.48 -7.41
CA GLU A 313 7.11 15.78 -8.83
C GLU A 313 7.94 14.71 -9.54
N GLU A 314 9.06 14.28 -8.95
CA GLU A 314 9.87 13.18 -9.49
C GLU A 314 9.09 11.87 -9.54
N ARG A 315 8.30 11.56 -8.50
CA ARG A 315 7.44 10.36 -8.48
C ARG A 315 6.40 10.40 -9.58
N LEU A 316 5.78 11.57 -9.79
CA LEU A 316 4.82 11.76 -10.88
C LEU A 316 5.51 11.60 -12.23
N HIS A 317 6.69 12.19 -12.41
CA HIS A 317 7.48 12.06 -13.62
C HIS A 317 7.85 10.60 -13.89
N HIS A 318 8.32 9.87 -12.88
CA HIS A 318 8.63 8.44 -12.99
C HIS A 318 7.40 7.62 -13.38
N LEU A 319 6.23 7.87 -12.77
CA LEU A 319 4.98 7.22 -13.14
C LEU A 319 4.58 7.50 -14.59
N LEU A 320 4.70 8.74 -15.03
CA LEU A 320 4.36 9.13 -16.40
C LEU A 320 5.32 8.55 -17.44
N ALA A 321 6.59 8.37 -17.07
CA ALA A 321 7.62 7.79 -17.91
C ALA A 321 7.59 6.24 -18.00
N VAL A 322 6.78 5.54 -17.19
CA VAL A 322 6.69 4.07 -17.25
C VAL A 322 6.09 3.60 -18.57
N GLU A 323 6.78 2.77 -19.34
CA GLU A 323 6.22 2.20 -20.57
C GLU A 323 5.06 1.22 -20.30
N GLU A 324 4.21 0.96 -21.30
CA GLU A 324 3.01 0.12 -21.11
C GLU A 324 3.35 -1.31 -20.64
N ASP A 325 4.34 -1.95 -21.24
CA ASP A 325 4.74 -3.31 -20.87
C ASP A 325 5.36 -3.36 -19.47
N ASP A 326 6.12 -2.32 -19.11
CA ASP A 326 6.67 -2.14 -17.77
C ASP A 326 5.55 -1.96 -16.73
N LEU A 327 4.51 -1.20 -17.06
CA LEU A 327 3.35 -1.01 -16.20
C LEU A 327 2.58 -2.32 -15.96
N ARG A 328 2.41 -3.15 -17.01
CA ARG A 328 1.82 -4.49 -16.89
C ARG A 328 2.67 -5.43 -16.04
N ARG A 329 4.00 -5.42 -16.24
CA ARG A 329 4.93 -6.19 -15.41
C ARG A 329 4.86 -5.76 -13.94
N MET A 330 4.77 -4.46 -13.67
CA MET A 330 4.62 -3.97 -12.30
C MET A 330 3.32 -4.43 -11.66
N ARG A 331 2.21 -4.42 -12.41
CA ARG A 331 0.94 -4.96 -11.92
C ARG A 331 1.11 -6.40 -11.43
N GLU A 332 1.79 -7.25 -12.19
CA GLU A 332 2.04 -8.64 -11.79
C GLU A 332 2.87 -8.74 -10.51
N LEU A 333 3.92 -7.92 -10.37
CA LEU A 333 4.74 -7.85 -9.15
C LEU A 333 3.92 -7.37 -7.93
N VAL A 334 2.98 -6.45 -8.14
CA VAL A 334 2.08 -5.97 -7.09
C VAL A 334 1.10 -7.06 -6.69
N LEU A 335 0.50 -7.78 -7.65
CA LEU A 335 -0.41 -8.89 -7.36
C LEU A 335 0.30 -10.02 -6.61
N GLU A 336 1.52 -10.37 -7.02
CA GLU A 336 2.37 -11.32 -6.28
C GLU A 336 2.60 -10.89 -4.83
N TRP A 337 2.78 -9.59 -4.61
CA TRP A 337 2.95 -9.08 -3.26
C TRP A 337 1.66 -9.13 -2.44
N PHE A 338 0.49 -8.86 -3.05
CA PHE A 338 -0.81 -9.12 -2.39
C PHE A 338 -0.99 -10.59 -2.05
N ASP A 339 -0.61 -11.49 -2.96
CA ASP A 339 -0.66 -12.94 -2.72
C ASP A 339 0.27 -13.34 -1.57
N ALA A 340 1.50 -12.80 -1.51
CA ALA A 340 2.43 -13.06 -0.41
C ALA A 340 1.90 -12.52 0.93
N MET A 341 1.32 -11.31 0.95
CA MET A 341 0.68 -10.75 2.15
C MET A 341 -0.53 -11.59 2.56
N TRP A 342 -1.34 -12.04 1.61
CA TRP A 342 -2.54 -12.83 1.89
C TRP A 342 -2.23 -14.26 2.32
N PHE A 343 -1.22 -14.88 1.71
CA PHE A 343 -0.66 -16.15 2.13
C PHE A 343 -0.14 -16.07 3.56
N THR A 344 0.63 -15.04 3.88
CA THR A 344 1.09 -14.79 5.25
C THR A 344 -0.10 -14.55 6.19
N ALA A 345 -1.04 -13.71 5.79
CA ALA A 345 -2.25 -13.40 6.56
C ALA A 345 -3.25 -14.55 6.63
N SER A 346 -3.03 -15.66 5.93
CA SER A 346 -3.86 -16.88 6.02
C SER A 346 -3.08 -18.06 6.59
N GLU A 347 -1.84 -17.85 7.05
CA GLU A 347 -0.92 -18.90 7.50
C GLU A 347 -0.73 -19.99 6.45
N GLY A 348 -0.69 -19.56 5.19
CA GLY A 348 -0.54 -20.41 4.04
C GLY A 348 -1.77 -21.19 3.62
N ARG A 349 -2.94 -20.93 4.22
CA ARG A 349 -4.21 -21.55 3.82
C ARG A 349 -4.73 -21.05 2.47
N LEU A 350 -4.43 -19.81 2.11
CA LEU A 350 -4.89 -19.18 0.88
C LEU A 350 -3.70 -18.68 0.08
N HIS A 351 -3.59 -19.12 -1.16
CA HIS A 351 -2.46 -18.78 -2.03
C HIS A 351 -2.69 -17.57 -2.91
N HIS A 352 -3.96 -17.16 -3.13
CA HIS A 352 -4.30 -16.10 -4.06
C HIS A 352 -5.30 -15.12 -3.48
N HIS A 353 -5.09 -13.84 -3.76
CA HIS A 353 -5.94 -12.72 -3.40
C HIS A 353 -6.25 -11.88 -4.64
N GLY A 354 -7.45 -12.06 -5.18
CA GLY A 354 -7.95 -11.23 -6.26
C GLY A 354 -8.28 -9.81 -5.78
N VAL A 355 -7.93 -8.81 -6.59
CA VAL A 355 -8.34 -7.41 -6.39
C VAL A 355 -9.78 -7.25 -6.88
N ASN A 356 -10.75 -7.36 -5.97
CA ASN A 356 -12.17 -7.48 -6.32
C ASN A 356 -12.99 -6.21 -6.00
N SER A 357 -12.38 -5.25 -5.31
CA SER A 357 -13.03 -4.02 -4.90
C SER A 357 -12.25 -2.77 -5.31
N ALA A 358 -12.97 -1.64 -5.41
CA ALA A 358 -12.35 -0.33 -5.62
C ALA A 358 -11.39 0.07 -4.48
N ALA A 359 -11.53 -0.47 -3.27
CA ALA A 359 -10.61 -0.19 -2.17
C ALA A 359 -9.27 -0.91 -2.39
N GLU A 360 -9.32 -2.19 -2.72
CA GLU A 360 -8.14 -3.00 -3.03
C GLU A 360 -7.42 -2.48 -4.28
N ALA A 361 -8.15 -2.09 -5.33
CA ALA A 361 -7.54 -1.54 -6.54
C ALA A 361 -6.79 -0.23 -6.28
N ARG A 362 -7.30 0.62 -5.37
CA ARG A 362 -6.58 1.84 -4.95
C ARG A 362 -5.36 1.52 -4.09
N ALA A 363 -5.43 0.51 -3.23
CA ALA A 363 -4.29 0.07 -2.43
C ALA A 363 -3.19 -0.50 -3.35
N ALA A 364 -3.54 -1.40 -4.26
CA ALA A 364 -2.64 -1.95 -5.27
C ALA A 364 -2.05 -0.86 -6.17
N GLY A 365 -2.87 0.12 -6.57
CA GLY A 365 -2.39 1.28 -7.33
C GLY A 365 -1.37 2.12 -6.56
N GLY A 366 -1.61 2.40 -5.27
CA GLY A 366 -0.65 3.14 -4.45
C GLY A 366 0.68 2.39 -4.30
N ILE A 367 0.59 1.10 -4.04
CA ILE A 367 1.73 0.18 -4.00
C ILE A 367 2.53 0.20 -5.31
N LEU A 368 1.85 0.20 -6.45
CA LEU A 368 2.50 0.28 -7.76
C LEU A 368 3.29 1.58 -7.90
N VAL A 369 2.68 2.72 -7.60
CA VAL A 369 3.33 4.05 -7.71
C VAL A 369 4.56 4.14 -6.79
N GLU A 370 4.45 3.56 -5.62
CA GLU A 370 5.57 3.47 -4.69
C GLU A 370 6.70 2.60 -5.23
N TRP A 371 6.36 1.42 -5.74
CA TRP A 371 7.34 0.51 -6.32
C TRP A 371 8.04 1.09 -7.55
N VAL A 372 7.35 1.87 -8.38
CA VAL A 372 7.95 2.63 -9.51
C VAL A 372 9.13 3.48 -9.04
N SER A 373 9.03 4.05 -7.84
CA SER A 373 10.05 4.93 -7.26
C SER A 373 11.13 4.11 -6.56
N GLN A 374 10.72 3.17 -5.70
CA GLN A 374 11.63 2.35 -4.89
C GLN A 374 12.52 1.42 -5.72
N ARG A 375 12.04 0.90 -6.86
CA ARG A 375 12.82 -0.01 -7.70
C ARG A 375 14.15 0.58 -8.18
N GLN A 376 14.30 1.91 -8.17
CA GLN A 376 15.52 2.61 -8.58
C GLN A 376 16.66 2.45 -7.57
N VAL A 377 16.35 2.15 -6.30
CA VAL A 377 17.34 1.97 -5.24
C VAL A 377 17.56 0.51 -4.85
N HIS A 378 16.74 -0.39 -5.37
CA HIS A 378 16.91 -1.82 -5.20
C HIS A 378 17.69 -2.43 -6.38
N PRO A 379 18.43 -3.54 -6.17
CA PRO A 379 19.11 -4.24 -7.26
C PRO A 379 18.15 -4.59 -8.41
N PRO A 380 18.61 -4.54 -9.67
CA PRO A 380 17.80 -4.97 -10.81
C PRO A 380 17.22 -6.38 -10.59
N GLY A 381 15.94 -6.55 -10.91
CA GLY A 381 15.23 -7.82 -10.70
C GLY A 381 14.64 -8.04 -9.30
N SER A 382 14.83 -7.10 -8.37
CA SER A 382 14.14 -7.12 -7.07
C SER A 382 12.62 -7.17 -7.25
N ARG A 383 11.94 -7.85 -6.32
CA ARG A 383 10.48 -8.01 -6.32
C ARG A 383 9.93 -7.52 -4.97
N PRO A 384 8.83 -6.75 -4.95
CA PRO A 384 8.27 -6.22 -3.70
C PRO A 384 7.84 -7.35 -2.75
N ALA A 385 7.26 -8.44 -3.30
CA ALA A 385 6.88 -9.62 -2.52
C ALA A 385 8.09 -10.28 -1.83
N GLN A 386 9.21 -10.41 -2.53
CA GLN A 386 10.44 -11.00 -2.00
C GLN A 386 11.02 -10.14 -0.88
N ILE A 387 11.07 -8.81 -1.07
CA ILE A 387 11.54 -7.87 -0.05
C ILE A 387 10.67 -7.98 1.21
N PHE A 388 9.34 -8.04 1.05
CA PHE A 388 8.41 -8.24 2.16
C PHE A 388 8.66 -9.56 2.90
N LEU A 389 8.76 -10.68 2.18
CA LEU A 389 9.02 -12.00 2.77
C LEU A 389 10.39 -12.07 3.45
N ASP A 390 11.41 -11.46 2.87
CA ASP A 390 12.74 -11.41 3.48
C ASP A 390 12.77 -10.50 4.71
N SER A 391 11.94 -9.46 4.77
CA SER A 391 11.75 -8.68 5.99
C SER A 391 11.05 -9.48 7.08
N LEU A 392 10.02 -10.26 6.74
CA LEU A 392 9.39 -11.19 7.69
C LEU A 392 10.39 -12.20 8.24
N ARG A 393 11.17 -12.84 7.36
CA ARG A 393 12.20 -13.81 7.74
C ARG A 393 13.32 -13.17 8.55
N GLY A 394 13.74 -11.96 8.19
CA GLY A 394 14.75 -11.19 8.92
C GLY A 394 14.29 -10.88 10.35
N LEU A 395 13.08 -10.32 10.49
CA LEU A 395 12.46 -10.12 11.81
C LEU A 395 12.33 -11.45 12.56
N TRP A 396 11.94 -12.53 11.86
CA TRP A 396 11.83 -13.85 12.46
C TRP A 396 13.15 -14.29 13.11
N PHE A 397 14.24 -14.17 12.36
CA PHE A 397 15.58 -14.55 12.80
C PHE A 397 16.07 -13.67 13.96
N LEU A 398 15.96 -12.34 13.85
CA LEU A 398 16.44 -11.39 14.86
C LEU A 398 15.73 -11.56 16.21
N CYS A 399 14.44 -11.84 16.16
CA CYS A 399 13.65 -12.09 17.36
C CYS A 399 13.83 -13.52 17.89
N GLY A 400 14.13 -14.51 17.05
CA GLY A 400 14.38 -15.90 17.47
C GLY A 400 15.75 -16.15 18.11
N MET A 401 16.75 -15.31 17.83
CA MET A 401 18.11 -15.43 18.40
C MET A 401 18.22 -14.95 19.86
N GLY A 402 17.13 -14.51 20.48
CA GLY A 402 17.13 -13.76 21.74
C GLY A 402 17.09 -14.55 23.05
N ASP A 403 17.19 -15.87 23.03
CA ASP A 403 17.00 -16.73 24.21
C ASP A 403 18.19 -16.70 25.22
N SER A 404 19.07 -15.70 25.16
CA SER A 404 20.16 -15.54 26.13
C SER A 404 20.20 -14.13 26.75
N SER A 405 19.76 -14.09 28.01
CA SER A 405 20.21 -13.20 29.11
C SER A 405 19.57 -11.81 29.33
N GLY A 406 19.07 -11.63 30.56
CA GLY A 406 19.21 -10.40 31.36
C GLY A 406 18.42 -9.16 30.94
N GLY A 407 17.16 -9.03 31.39
CA GLY A 407 16.38 -7.82 31.21
C GLY A 407 16.83 -6.66 32.13
N GLU A 408 17.06 -5.49 31.53
CA GLU A 408 17.16 -4.21 32.23
C GLU A 408 15.82 -3.86 32.94
N GLY A 409 15.90 -3.30 34.14
CA GLY A 409 14.75 -3.06 35.02
C GLY A 409 13.76 -2.02 34.49
N ARG A 410 12.48 -2.17 34.88
CA ARG A 410 11.33 -1.30 34.51
C ARG A 410 11.60 0.22 34.59
N ALA A 411 12.51 0.65 35.48
CA ALA A 411 12.86 2.05 35.69
C ALA A 411 13.63 2.68 34.52
N ALA A 412 14.53 1.93 33.86
CA ALA A 412 15.32 2.45 32.74
C ALA A 412 14.44 2.66 31.50
N PHE A 413 13.48 1.78 31.26
CA PHE A 413 12.51 1.92 30.17
C PHE A 413 11.50 3.05 30.42
N ALA A 414 10.94 3.14 31.63
CA ALA A 414 10.01 4.22 31.98
C ALA A 414 10.67 5.61 31.88
N ALA A 415 11.97 5.73 32.16
CA ALA A 415 12.72 6.96 31.97
C ALA A 415 12.90 7.34 30.48
N ARG A 416 12.90 6.35 29.56
CA ARG A 416 13.04 6.59 28.11
C ARG A 416 11.71 6.84 27.41
N THR A 417 10.62 6.21 27.86
CA THR A 417 9.31 6.27 27.17
C THR A 417 8.24 7.07 27.93
N GLY A 418 8.54 7.54 29.14
CA GLY A 418 7.61 8.21 30.03
C GLY A 418 8.02 9.65 30.33
N SER A 419 7.88 10.56 29.37
CA SER A 419 7.94 12.00 29.64
C SER A 419 7.03 12.81 28.71
N HIS A 420 5.72 12.62 28.86
CA HIS A 420 4.77 13.72 28.71
C HIS A 420 4.20 14.03 30.10
N GLY A 421 4.91 14.88 30.84
CA GLY A 421 4.47 15.37 32.13
C GLY A 421 5.59 15.53 33.15
N THR A 422 6.05 16.77 33.30
CA THR A 422 6.80 17.35 34.43
C THR A 422 8.31 17.06 34.58
N HIS A 423 9.07 18.15 34.44
CA HIS A 423 10.50 18.32 34.71
C HIS A 423 10.97 17.72 36.05
N THR A 424 12.13 17.04 36.05
CA THR A 424 13.32 17.47 36.83
C THR A 424 14.58 16.66 36.46
N LYS A 425 15.66 17.43 36.24
CA LYS A 425 17.08 17.11 36.00
C LYS A 425 17.64 15.81 36.63
N ARG A 426 18.28 14.97 35.80
CA ARG A 426 19.68 14.50 35.98
C ARG A 426 20.16 13.73 34.75
N TRP A 427 20.81 14.43 33.82
CA TRP A 427 21.67 13.80 32.82
C TRP A 427 23.09 13.72 33.40
N LEU A 428 23.59 12.50 33.57
CA LEU A 428 25.01 12.23 33.78
C LEU A 428 25.73 12.52 32.47
N GLY A 429 26.78 13.35 32.54
CA GLY A 429 27.59 13.74 31.39
C GLY A 429 28.39 12.58 30.79
N PRO A 430 29.05 12.82 29.63
CA PRO A 430 29.80 11.81 28.91
C PRO A 430 31.00 11.29 29.74
N PRO A 431 31.42 10.03 29.54
CA PRO A 431 32.56 9.47 30.24
C PRO A 431 33.84 10.22 29.86
N GLN A 432 34.57 10.70 30.87
CA GLN A 432 35.92 11.20 30.68
C GLN A 432 36.82 10.01 30.31
N THR A 433 37.37 10.06 29.11
CA THR A 433 38.53 9.26 28.72
C THR A 433 39.73 9.72 29.56
N GLY A 434 40.05 8.95 30.59
CA GLY A 434 41.35 9.00 31.25
C GLY A 434 42.35 8.18 30.45
N GLU A 435 43.18 8.84 29.65
CA GLU A 435 44.49 8.31 29.27
C GLU A 435 45.54 9.04 30.10
N GLN A 436 46.10 8.32 31.06
CA GLN A 436 47.45 8.57 31.55
C GLN A 436 48.39 7.91 30.55
N TRP A 437 49.18 8.71 29.84
CA TRP A 437 50.65 8.70 29.72
C TRP A 437 51.07 9.76 28.70
#